data_AF-T1AJK3-F1
#
_entry.id   AF-T1AJK3-F1
#
_cell.length_a   1.000
_cell.length_b   1.000
_cell.length_c   1.000
_cell.angle_alpha   90.00
_cell.angle_beta   90.00
_cell.angle_gamma   90.00
#
_symmetry.space_group_name_H-M   'P 1'
#
loop_
_entity.id
_entity.type
_entity.pdbx_description
1 polymer ?
#
loop_
_entity_poly.entity_id
_entity_poly.type
_entity_poly.pdbx_seq_one_letter_code
_entity_poly.pdbx_strand_id
1 'polypeptide(L)'
;STAWTRCSTAGSRRATWSCSSVPPGVGGRTCLSLQFLQKGLDQGERAVYLSLEEDPEALQAAAGEFGWPLAPAIKDGRLKLTRLDPQDANNSLKRIRSELPRELQAFAPRRVVVDSVSLLAALTSDEGERRGILFTLTRACRAAGATTVLTAEADPLHPEV
;
A
#
# COMPACT_ATOMS: atom_id res chain seq x y z
N SER A 1 3.96 -24.23 -8.02
CA SER A 1 3.04 -24.28 -6.86
C SER A 1 3.53 -23.29 -5.82
N THR A 2 2.95 -22.09 -5.77
CA THR A 2 3.34 -21.06 -4.80
C THR A 2 2.59 -21.31 -3.50
N ALA A 3 3.29 -21.75 -2.46
CA ALA A 3 2.72 -22.33 -1.24
C ALA A 3 2.25 -21.24 -0.26
N TRP A 4 1.00 -20.81 -0.41
CA TRP A 4 0.30 -20.04 0.61
C TRP A 4 -0.48 -20.98 1.51
N THR A 5 0.05 -21.24 2.71
CA THR A 5 -0.68 -22.03 3.70
C THR A 5 -1.55 -21.09 4.53
N ARG A 6 -2.87 -21.28 4.45
CA ARG A 6 -3.79 -20.71 5.43
C ARG A 6 -3.44 -21.30 6.79
N CYS A 7 -2.82 -20.50 7.66
CA CYS A 7 -2.66 -20.86 9.06
C CYS A 7 -3.98 -20.60 9.77
N SER A 8 -4.82 -21.62 9.87
CA SER A 8 -5.96 -21.60 10.78
C SER A 8 -5.49 -22.02 12.16
N THR A 9 -5.22 -21.06 13.04
CA THR A 9 -5.22 -21.35 14.48
C THR A 9 -6.65 -21.66 14.88
N ALA A 10 -6.88 -22.89 15.37
CA ALA A 10 -8.19 -23.36 15.78
C ALA A 10 -8.84 -22.34 16.75
N GLY A 11 -9.98 -21.77 16.36
CA GLY A 11 -10.77 -20.84 17.17
C GLY A 11 -10.75 -19.36 16.74
N SER A 12 -9.88 -18.94 15.82
CA SER A 12 -9.83 -17.53 15.36
C SER A 12 -10.63 -17.31 14.07
N ARG A 13 -11.56 -16.33 14.05
CA ARG A 13 -12.22 -15.85 12.81
C ARG A 13 -11.27 -15.08 11.88
N ARG A 14 -10.01 -14.86 12.27
CA ARG A 14 -8.99 -14.19 11.45
C ARG A 14 -8.18 -15.23 10.69
N ALA A 15 -8.20 -15.15 9.37
CA ALA A 15 -7.32 -15.92 8.50
C ALA A 15 -5.92 -15.28 8.54
N THR A 16 -4.97 -15.98 9.17
CA THR A 16 -3.55 -15.65 9.10
C THR A 16 -2.95 -16.37 7.91
N TRP A 17 -2.19 -15.66 7.09
CA TRP A 17 -1.49 -16.22 5.94
C TRP A 17 0.00 -16.13 6.19
N SER A 18 0.69 -17.25 5.98
CA SER A 18 2.14 -17.31 6.01
C SER A 18 2.62 -17.51 4.59
N CYS A 19 3.53 -16.64 4.14
CA CYS A 19 4.23 -16.82 2.88
C CYS A 19 5.51 -17.60 3.15
N SER A 20 5.60 -18.85 2.69
CA SER A 20 6.84 -19.63 2.82
C SER A 20 7.89 -19.29 1.76
N SER A 21 7.48 -18.58 0.70
CA SER A 21 8.35 -18.19 -0.42
C SER A 21 7.80 -16.95 -1.11
N VAL A 22 8.52 -15.83 -1.01
CA VAL A 22 8.24 -14.63 -1.79
C VAL A 22 8.99 -14.76 -3.13
N PRO A 23 8.36 -14.53 -4.29
CA PRO A 23 9.03 -14.52 -5.59
C PRO A 23 10.25 -13.61 -5.58
N PRO A 24 11.36 -14.01 -6.23
CA PRO A 24 12.54 -13.18 -6.34
C PRO A 24 12.18 -11.87 -7.06
N GLY A 25 12.39 -10.75 -6.38
CA GLY A 25 12.06 -9.41 -6.89
C GLY A 25 10.88 -8.74 -6.17
N VAL A 26 10.04 -9.49 -5.44
CA VAL A 26 8.97 -8.90 -4.62
C VAL A 26 9.42 -8.82 -3.16
N GLY A 27 9.37 -7.64 -2.56
CA GLY A 27 9.69 -7.47 -1.14
C GLY A 27 8.62 -8.09 -0.23
N GLY A 28 9.00 -8.55 0.97
CA GLY A 28 8.05 -9.04 1.96
C GLY A 28 6.99 -8.01 2.38
N ARG A 29 7.33 -6.71 2.29
CA ARG A 29 6.44 -5.56 2.54
C ARG A 29 5.37 -5.44 1.44
N THR A 30 5.80 -5.38 0.17
CA THR A 30 4.90 -5.41 -0.99
C THR A 30 3.96 -6.62 -0.93
N CYS A 31 4.49 -7.79 -0.59
CA CYS A 31 3.70 -9.02 -0.47
C CYS A 31 2.59 -8.88 0.59
N LEU A 32 2.92 -8.39 1.79
CA LEU A 32 1.95 -8.12 2.86
C LEU A 32 0.90 -7.08 2.43
N SER A 33 1.34 -6.02 1.76
CA SER A 33 0.50 -4.94 1.24
C SER A 33 -0.53 -5.46 0.23
N LEU A 34 -0.08 -6.23 -0.77
CA LEU A 34 -0.94 -6.86 -1.77
C LEU A 34 -1.94 -7.82 -1.15
N GLN A 35 -1.49 -8.64 -0.19
CA GLN A 35 -2.36 -9.57 0.53
C GLN A 35 -3.45 -8.83 1.33
N PHE A 36 -3.08 -7.75 2.01
CA PHE A 36 -4.02 -6.91 2.76
C PHE A 36 -5.08 -6.30 1.84
N LEU A 37 -4.70 -5.82 0.67
CA LEU A 37 -5.65 -5.28 -0.32
C LEU A 37 -6.54 -6.36 -0.90
N GLN A 38 -5.95 -7.47 -1.36
CA GLN A 38 -6.69 -8.59 -1.94
C GLN A 38 -7.78 -9.08 -0.99
N LYS A 39 -7.47 -9.18 0.30
CA LYS A 39 -8.47 -9.62 1.28
C LYS A 39 -9.69 -8.71 1.37
N GLY A 40 -9.51 -7.39 1.17
CA GLY A 40 -10.63 -6.45 1.08
C GLY A 40 -11.38 -6.56 -0.23
N LEU A 41 -10.66 -6.72 -1.34
CA LEU A 41 -11.26 -6.88 -2.66
C LEU A 41 -12.15 -8.14 -2.75
N ASP A 42 -11.73 -9.25 -2.11
CA ASP A 42 -12.52 -10.47 -1.95
C ASP A 42 -13.83 -10.25 -1.16
N GLN A 43 -13.84 -9.24 -0.29
CA GLN A 43 -15.01 -8.85 0.51
C GLN A 43 -15.88 -7.79 -0.19
N GLY A 44 -15.55 -7.43 -1.43
CA GLY A 44 -16.25 -6.38 -2.18
C GLY A 44 -15.89 -4.96 -1.74
N GLU A 45 -14.82 -4.80 -0.94
CA GLU A 45 -14.39 -3.49 -0.46
C GLU A 45 -13.66 -2.70 -1.56
N ARG A 46 -13.71 -1.36 -1.44
CA ARG A 46 -12.90 -0.46 -2.25
C ARG A 46 -11.53 -0.24 -1.61
N ALA A 47 -10.49 -0.21 -2.43
CA ALA A 47 -9.11 -0.19 -1.97
C ALA A 47 -8.22 0.74 -2.80
N VAL A 48 -7.21 1.35 -2.17
CA VAL A 48 -6.22 2.21 -2.82
C VAL A 48 -4.81 1.73 -2.47
N TYR A 49 -3.95 1.64 -3.48
CA TYR A 49 -2.50 1.42 -3.33
C TYR A 49 -1.77 2.68 -3.81
N LEU A 50 -0.95 3.26 -2.94
CA LEU A 50 -0.04 4.35 -3.27
C LEU A 50 1.39 3.78 -3.28
N SER A 51 2.03 3.77 -4.44
CA SER A 51 3.38 3.23 -4.63
C SER A 51 4.37 4.36 -4.94
N LEU A 52 5.56 4.32 -4.36
CA LEU A 52 6.70 5.19 -4.69
C LEU A 52 7.82 4.43 -5.41
N GLU A 53 7.83 3.10 -5.31
CA GLU A 53 8.90 2.24 -5.83
C GLU A 53 8.47 1.61 -7.15
N GLU A 54 7.33 0.90 -7.11
CA GLU A 54 6.90 0.02 -8.17
C GLU A 54 5.82 0.65 -9.05
N ASP A 55 5.89 0.36 -10.35
CA ASP A 55 4.85 0.70 -11.31
C ASP A 55 3.57 -0.11 -11.08
N PRO A 56 2.39 0.46 -11.39
CA PRO A 56 1.12 -0.28 -11.33
C PRO A 56 1.13 -1.59 -12.11
N GLU A 57 1.83 -1.64 -13.25
CA GLU A 57 2.01 -2.83 -14.07
C GLU A 57 2.85 -3.90 -13.35
N ALA A 58 3.94 -3.48 -12.69
CA ALA A 58 4.79 -4.37 -11.90
C ALA A 58 4.03 -4.94 -10.69
N LEU A 59 3.28 -4.11 -9.97
CA LEU A 59 2.41 -4.55 -8.87
C LEU A 59 1.34 -5.54 -9.33
N GLN A 60 0.76 -5.34 -10.52
CA GLN A 60 -0.20 -6.27 -11.11
C GLN A 60 0.44 -7.60 -11.49
N ALA A 61 1.65 -7.57 -12.07
CA ALA A 61 2.40 -8.77 -12.39
C ALA A 61 2.74 -9.56 -11.11
N ALA A 62 3.31 -8.88 -10.10
CA ALA A 62 3.62 -9.47 -8.80
C ALA A 62 2.38 -10.09 -8.15
N ALA A 63 1.25 -9.37 -8.10
CA ALA A 63 0.00 -9.90 -7.58
C ALA A 63 -0.49 -11.13 -8.38
N GLY A 64 -0.32 -11.12 -9.70
CA GLY A 64 -0.62 -12.24 -10.58
C GLY A 64 0.18 -13.51 -10.25
N GLU A 65 1.46 -13.38 -9.91
CA GLU A 65 2.31 -14.51 -9.48
C GLU A 65 1.82 -15.18 -8.19
N PHE A 66 1.13 -14.42 -7.33
CA PHE A 66 0.47 -14.92 -6.12
C PHE A 66 -0.95 -15.44 -6.35
N GLY A 67 -1.47 -15.36 -7.58
CA GLY A 67 -2.86 -15.73 -7.90
C GLY A 67 -3.88 -14.68 -7.44
N TRP A 68 -3.48 -13.41 -7.32
CA TRP A 68 -4.33 -12.28 -6.94
C TRP A 68 -4.50 -11.32 -8.11
N PRO A 69 -5.36 -11.65 -9.09
CA PRO A 69 -5.55 -10.79 -10.26
C PRO A 69 -6.22 -9.48 -9.84
N LEU A 70 -5.46 -8.38 -9.88
CA LEU A 70 -5.95 -7.04 -9.53
C LEU A 70 -6.75 -6.39 -10.68
N ALA A 71 -6.49 -6.78 -11.92
CA ALA A 71 -7.09 -6.19 -13.12
C ALA A 71 -8.64 -6.13 -13.08
N PRO A 72 -9.38 -7.16 -12.63
CA PRO A 72 -10.83 -7.06 -12.48
C PRO A 72 -11.25 -5.97 -11.49
N ALA A 73 -10.59 -5.87 -10.35
CA ALA A 73 -10.91 -4.85 -9.35
C ALA A 73 -10.62 -3.42 -9.85
N ILE A 74 -9.56 -3.25 -10.66
CA ILE A 74 -9.26 -1.97 -11.31
C ILE A 74 -10.36 -1.62 -12.31
N LYS A 75 -10.72 -2.57 -13.18
CA LYS A 75 -11.77 -2.39 -14.20
C LYS A 75 -13.14 -2.08 -13.59
N ASP A 76 -13.47 -2.73 -12.47
CA ASP A 76 -14.72 -2.50 -11.72
C ASP A 76 -14.71 -1.19 -10.91
N GLY A 77 -13.60 -0.44 -10.93
CA GLY A 77 -13.45 0.79 -10.15
C GLY A 77 -13.39 0.55 -8.63
N ARG A 78 -13.06 -0.68 -8.19
CA ARG A 78 -12.91 -1.05 -6.78
C ARG A 78 -11.48 -0.91 -6.28
N LEU A 79 -10.50 -0.92 -7.17
CA LEU A 79 -9.08 -0.71 -6.84
C LEU A 79 -8.53 0.47 -7.62
N LYS A 80 -7.84 1.37 -6.93
CA LYS A 80 -6.96 2.37 -7.55
C LYS A 80 -5.50 2.06 -7.21
N LEU A 81 -4.67 1.92 -8.22
CA LEU A 81 -3.21 1.89 -8.09
C LEU A 81 -2.68 3.27 -8.51
N THR A 82 -1.85 3.90 -7.70
CA THR A 82 -1.29 5.21 -7.98
C THR A 82 0.19 5.21 -7.68
N ARG A 83 0.99 5.53 -8.70
CA ARG A 83 2.41 5.79 -8.53
C ARG A 83 2.64 7.27 -8.23
N LEU A 84 3.49 7.53 -7.24
CA LEU A 84 4.07 8.83 -6.95
C LEU A 84 5.53 8.78 -7.42
N ASP A 85 5.92 9.77 -8.23
CA ASP A 85 7.28 9.80 -8.79
C ASP A 85 8.21 10.55 -7.84
N PRO A 86 9.23 9.89 -7.26
CA PRO A 86 10.18 10.57 -6.39
C PRO A 86 11.10 11.55 -7.13
N GLN A 87 11.29 11.40 -8.44
CA GLN A 87 12.11 12.32 -9.24
C GLN A 87 11.43 13.69 -9.40
N ASP A 88 10.10 13.74 -9.30
CA ASP A 88 9.32 14.96 -9.26
C ASP A 88 8.73 15.20 -7.86
N ALA A 89 9.63 15.41 -6.90
CA ALA A 89 9.27 15.63 -5.50
C ALA A 89 8.23 16.75 -5.33
N ASN A 90 8.36 17.87 -6.04
CA ASN A 90 7.43 18.99 -5.91
C ASN A 90 6.00 18.60 -6.31
N ASN A 91 5.83 17.90 -7.44
CA ASN A 91 4.52 17.45 -7.88
C ASN A 91 3.95 16.36 -6.97
N SER A 92 4.78 15.39 -6.56
CA SER A 92 4.39 14.33 -5.62
C SER A 92 3.93 14.90 -4.28
N LEU A 93 4.65 15.88 -3.73
CA LEU A 93 4.28 16.58 -2.50
C LEU A 93 2.96 17.36 -2.66
N LYS A 94 2.79 18.07 -3.78
CA LYS A 94 1.54 18.78 -4.09
C LYS A 94 0.37 17.80 -4.16
N ARG A 95 0.55 16.67 -4.85
CA ARG A 95 -0.48 15.63 -5.00
C ARG A 95 -0.91 15.11 -3.63
N ILE A 96 0.02 14.79 -2.74
CA ILE A 96 -0.28 14.30 -1.39
C ILE A 96 -1.00 15.36 -0.54
N ARG A 97 -0.61 16.63 -0.69
CA ARG A 97 -1.20 17.73 0.09
C ARG A 97 -2.60 18.10 -0.34
N SER A 98 -2.86 18.17 -1.65
CA SER A 98 -4.12 18.74 -2.17
C SER A 98 -5.02 17.77 -2.90
N GLU A 99 -4.46 16.81 -3.64
CA GLU A 99 -5.23 15.96 -4.55
C GLU A 99 -5.66 14.67 -3.85
N LEU A 100 -4.69 13.99 -3.22
CA LEU A 100 -4.87 12.72 -2.55
C LEU A 100 -5.98 12.74 -1.47
N PRO A 101 -6.10 13.78 -0.61
CA PRO A 101 -7.20 13.83 0.35
C PRO A 101 -8.58 13.89 -0.32
N ARG A 102 -8.69 14.61 -1.44
CA ARG A 102 -9.93 14.71 -2.22
C ARG A 102 -10.24 13.39 -2.93
N GLU A 103 -9.21 12.76 -3.50
CA GLU A 103 -9.35 11.46 -4.14
C GLU A 103 -9.80 10.38 -3.16
N LEU A 104 -9.21 10.32 -1.96
CA LEU A 104 -9.59 9.37 -0.92
C LEU A 104 -11.02 9.61 -0.42
N GLN A 105 -11.43 10.86 -0.24
CA GLN A 105 -12.81 11.18 0.15
C GLN A 105 -13.82 10.78 -0.94
N ALA A 106 -13.55 11.14 -2.20
CA ALA A 106 -14.45 10.82 -3.31
C ALA A 106 -14.54 9.32 -3.58
N PHE A 107 -13.41 8.62 -3.45
CA PHE A 107 -13.35 7.18 -3.67
C PHE A 107 -13.91 6.36 -2.50
N ALA A 108 -13.84 6.90 -1.28
CA ALA A 108 -14.28 6.26 -0.04
C ALA A 108 -13.79 4.80 0.11
N PRO A 109 -12.46 4.57 0.11
CA PRO A 109 -11.90 3.24 0.29
C PRO A 109 -12.10 2.75 1.73
N ARG A 110 -12.22 1.42 1.89
CA ARG A 110 -12.10 0.75 3.19
C ARG A 110 -10.67 0.40 3.53
N ARG A 111 -9.79 0.29 2.51
CA ARG A 111 -8.38 -0.07 2.65
C ARG A 111 -7.48 0.86 1.88
N VAL A 112 -6.40 1.30 2.51
CA VAL A 112 -5.34 2.08 1.88
C VAL A 112 -3.99 1.44 2.20
N VAL A 113 -3.15 1.29 1.19
CA VAL A 113 -1.74 0.95 1.33
C VAL A 113 -0.90 2.12 0.86
N VAL A 114 0.16 2.43 1.59
CA VAL A 114 1.20 3.38 1.18
C VAL A 114 2.56 2.71 1.26
N ASP A 115 3.19 2.53 0.10
CA ASP A 115 4.44 1.80 -0.07
C ASP A 115 5.47 2.60 -0.88
N SER A 116 6.58 3.09 -0.33
CA SER A 116 6.97 3.08 1.08
C SER A 116 6.96 4.50 1.66
N VAL A 117 6.61 4.61 2.95
CA VAL A 117 6.67 5.89 3.67
C VAL A 117 8.11 6.38 3.87
N SER A 118 9.11 5.50 3.78
CA SER A 118 10.53 5.86 3.83
C SER A 118 10.94 6.71 2.64
N LEU A 119 10.57 6.31 1.41
CA LEU A 119 10.83 7.14 0.23
C LEU A 119 9.99 8.40 0.23
N LEU A 120 8.79 8.34 0.81
CA LEU A 120 7.95 9.53 0.91
C LEU A 120 8.60 10.60 1.80
N ALA A 121 9.17 10.16 2.92
CA ALA A 121 9.94 11.00 3.82
C ALA A 121 11.23 11.53 3.17
N ALA A 122 11.78 10.83 2.16
CA ALA A 122 12.96 11.24 1.42
C ALA A 122 12.69 12.31 0.34
N LEU A 123 11.42 12.65 0.05
CA LEU A 123 11.08 13.71 -0.90
C LEU A 123 11.45 15.12 -0.42
N THR A 124 11.76 15.29 0.86
CA THR A 124 12.18 16.57 1.45
C THR A 124 13.27 16.36 2.49
N SER A 125 14.19 17.31 2.54
CA SER A 125 15.26 17.36 3.54
C SER A 125 14.81 18.02 4.85
N ASP A 126 13.66 18.71 4.86
CA ASP A 126 13.15 19.44 6.02
C ASP A 126 12.31 18.54 6.94
N GLU A 127 12.71 18.46 8.21
CA GLU A 127 12.03 17.63 9.23
C GLU A 127 10.61 18.10 9.56
N GLY A 128 10.35 19.41 9.50
CA GLY A 128 9.01 19.96 9.69
C GLY A 128 8.09 19.54 8.55
N GLU A 129 8.59 19.64 7.32
CA GLU A 129 7.90 19.29 6.10
C GLU A 129 7.61 17.79 6.03
N ARG A 130 8.61 16.94 6.33
CA ARG A 130 8.48 15.48 6.43
C ARG A 130 7.35 15.07 7.37
N ARG A 131 7.35 15.59 8.59
CA ARG A 131 6.29 15.31 9.57
C ARG A 131 4.93 15.82 9.09
N GLY A 132 4.90 16.99 8.45
CA GLY A 132 3.68 17.56 7.87
C GLY A 132 3.06 16.68 6.78
N ILE A 133 3.87 16.09 5.91
CA ILE A 133 3.43 15.19 4.84
C ILE A 133 2.82 13.92 5.43
N LEU A 134 3.54 13.25 6.33
CA LEU A 134 3.06 12.03 6.99
C LEU A 134 1.76 12.31 7.75
N PHE A 135 1.69 13.40 8.52
CA PHE A 135 0.49 13.79 9.24
C PHE A 135 -0.69 14.05 8.30
N THR A 136 -0.46 14.73 7.18
CA THR A 136 -1.49 15.02 6.17
C THR A 136 -2.02 13.72 5.57
N LEU A 137 -1.14 12.79 5.20
CA LEU A 137 -1.49 11.51 4.61
C LEU A 137 -2.27 10.63 5.61
N THR A 138 -1.79 10.48 6.85
CA THR A 138 -2.49 9.72 7.88
C THR A 138 -3.87 10.33 8.19
N ARG A 139 -3.95 11.67 8.28
CA ARG A 139 -5.21 12.37 8.50
C ARG A 139 -6.19 12.16 7.35
N ALA A 140 -5.72 12.22 6.10
CA ALA A 140 -6.55 12.00 4.92
C ALA A 140 -7.14 10.58 4.90
N CYS A 141 -6.33 9.56 5.17
CA CYS A 141 -6.79 8.18 5.24
C CYS A 141 -7.79 7.97 6.38
N ARG A 142 -7.52 8.55 7.56
CA ARG A 142 -8.43 8.50 8.71
C ARG A 142 -9.76 9.20 8.43
N ALA A 143 -9.73 10.36 7.79
CA ALA A 143 -10.93 11.12 7.42
C ALA A 143 -11.80 10.35 6.41
N ALA A 144 -11.19 9.54 5.55
CA ALA A 144 -11.91 8.64 4.64
C ALA A 144 -12.51 7.41 5.34
N GLY A 145 -12.18 7.16 6.62
CA GLY A 145 -12.64 5.99 7.37
C GLY A 145 -11.98 4.68 6.93
N ALA A 146 -10.80 4.76 6.32
CA ALA A 146 -10.09 3.61 5.78
C ALA A 146 -9.11 2.98 6.78
N THR A 147 -9.01 1.65 6.78
CA THR A 147 -7.90 0.94 7.42
C THR A 147 -6.65 1.13 6.57
N THR A 148 -5.56 1.62 7.17
CA THR A 148 -4.34 1.99 6.43
C THR A 148 -3.17 1.12 6.85
N VAL A 149 -2.42 0.61 5.86
CA VAL A 149 -1.11 -0.02 6.04
C VAL A 149 -0.06 0.92 5.45
N LEU A 150 0.96 1.22 6.27
CA LEU A 150 2.12 2.00 5.87
C LEU A 150 3.33 1.06 5.94
N THR A 151 4.10 0.98 4.87
CA THR A 151 5.33 0.19 4.85
C THR A 151 6.54 1.12 4.87
N ALA A 152 7.54 0.78 5.67
CA ALA A 152 8.79 1.51 5.74
C ALA A 152 9.94 0.53 5.48
N GLU A 153 11.00 1.03 4.87
CA GLU A 153 12.30 0.38 4.91
C GLU A 153 12.88 0.54 6.30
N ALA A 154 13.20 -0.58 6.94
CA ALA A 154 14.07 -0.57 8.10
C ALA A 154 15.50 -0.40 7.58
N ASP A 155 16.21 0.61 8.09
CA ASP A 155 17.65 0.70 7.86
C ASP A 155 18.30 -0.53 8.51
N PRO A 156 18.96 -1.42 7.73
CA PRO A 156 19.58 -2.62 8.28
C PRO A 156 20.72 -2.31 9.27
N LEU A 157 21.20 -1.07 9.36
CA LEU A 157 22.20 -0.63 10.33
C LEU A 157 21.59 -0.11 11.64
N HIS A 158 20.31 0.23 11.68
CA HIS A 158 19.62 0.75 12.87
C HIS A 158 18.16 0.27 12.97
N PRO A 159 17.90 -0.95 13.49
CA PRO A 159 16.56 -1.53 13.56
C PRO A 159 15.66 -0.98 14.69
N GLU A 160 16.10 0.03 15.45
CA GLU A 160 15.39 0.54 16.64
C GLU A 160 14.70 1.91 16.47
N VAL A 161 14.54 2.40 15.23
CA VAL A 161 13.79 3.63 14.93
C VAL A 161 12.47 3.38 14.24
#